data_AF-A0A1V0NGL3-F1
#
_entry.id   AF-A0A1V0NGL3-F1
#
_cell.length_a   1.000
_cell.length_b   1.000
_cell.length_c   1.000
_cell.angle_alpha   90.00
_cell.angle_beta   90.00
_cell.angle_gamma   90.00
#
_symmetry.space_group_name_H-M   'P 1'
#
loop_
_entity.id
_entity.type
_entity.pdbx_description
1 polymer ?
#
loop_
_entity_poly.entity_id
_entity_poly.type
_entity_poly.pdbx_seq_one_letter_code
_entity_poly.pdbx_strand_id
1 'polypeptide(L)'
;MTYINTMNVKATISGISNTDIKYTYSNSMMQMAPNTSFDLPIPTSNQSAATRVSEPLKPGKYRLQLVVNARTDNQGKYEAQVDNKTARYKYQWTFDQEFTISDNQAQKLNDSDPTVKKEKDWTWRLFVIGILLLVLFLIILLWKRRKKSQKEEEEKQALREKIEAQEKIIDDLNKK
;
A
#
# COMPACT_ATOMS: atom_id res chain seq x y z
N MET A 1 -7.38 -50.18 -1.77
CA MET A 1 -7.26 -48.71 -1.93
C MET A 1 -6.53 -48.19 -0.70
N THR A 2 -5.44 -47.43 -0.86
CA THR A 2 -4.62 -47.00 0.28
C THR A 2 -4.91 -45.54 0.59
N TYR A 3 -5.57 -45.28 1.72
CA TYR A 3 -5.83 -43.93 2.24
C TYR A 3 -4.54 -43.28 2.77
N ILE A 4 -4.38 -41.97 2.57
CA ILE A 4 -3.27 -41.21 3.16
C ILE A 4 -3.76 -40.60 4.47
N ASN A 5 -3.49 -41.28 5.59
CA ASN A 5 -3.89 -40.85 6.94
C ASN A 5 -2.87 -39.95 7.63
N THR A 6 -1.67 -39.82 7.09
CA THR A 6 -0.62 -38.95 7.62
C THR A 6 0.06 -38.25 6.46
N MET A 7 -0.13 -36.94 6.35
CA MET A 7 0.48 -36.10 5.32
C MET A 7 1.04 -34.84 5.97
N ASN A 8 2.35 -34.65 5.80
CA ASN A 8 3.04 -33.44 6.17
C ASN A 8 3.29 -32.59 4.92
N VAL A 9 2.75 -31.38 4.91
CA VAL A 9 2.86 -30.42 3.82
C VAL A 9 3.70 -29.24 4.29
N LYS A 10 4.70 -28.86 3.49
CA LYS A 10 5.47 -27.64 3.67
C LYS A 10 5.54 -26.88 2.36
N ALA A 11 4.98 -25.68 2.33
CA ALA A 11 5.00 -24.79 1.19
C ALA A 11 5.78 -23.52 1.53
N THR A 12 6.64 -23.07 0.62
CA THR A 12 7.33 -21.79 0.68
C THR A 12 7.11 -21.08 -0.64
N ILE A 13 6.60 -19.85 -0.59
CA ILE A 13 6.47 -18.97 -1.74
C ILE A 13 7.45 -17.81 -1.54
N SER A 14 8.35 -17.61 -2.48
CA SER A 14 9.30 -16.49 -2.47
C SER A 14 9.09 -15.60 -3.68
N GLY A 15 9.20 -14.28 -3.47
CA GLY A 15 9.23 -13.33 -4.57
C GLY A 15 10.55 -13.42 -5.33
N ILE A 16 10.47 -13.54 -6.65
CA ILE A 16 11.61 -13.48 -7.57
C ILE A 16 11.94 -12.01 -7.89
N SER A 17 10.90 -11.19 -8.13
CA SER A 17 11.05 -9.75 -8.39
C SER A 17 11.30 -8.94 -7.13
N ASN A 18 10.81 -9.42 -5.98
CA ASN A 18 11.01 -8.80 -4.67
C ASN A 18 11.35 -9.89 -3.66
N THR A 19 12.63 -9.98 -3.29
CA THR A 19 13.18 -11.04 -2.45
C THR A 19 12.75 -10.95 -0.98
N ASP A 20 12.21 -9.80 -0.55
CA ASP A 20 11.73 -9.60 0.83
C ASP A 20 10.39 -10.30 1.04
N ILE A 21 9.68 -10.67 -0.03
CA ILE A 21 8.39 -11.35 0.06
C ILE A 21 8.61 -12.85 0.26
N LYS A 22 8.12 -13.35 1.40
CA LYS A 22 8.14 -14.78 1.72
C LYS A 22 6.87 -15.19 2.46
N TYR A 23 6.18 -16.18 1.91
CA TYR A 23 5.02 -16.81 2.54
C TYR A 23 5.34 -18.26 2.84
N THR A 24 4.97 -18.73 4.02
CA THR A 24 5.22 -20.11 4.44
C THR A 24 3.94 -20.72 4.98
N TYR A 25 3.67 -21.96 4.58
CA TYR A 25 2.60 -22.76 5.13
C TYR A 25 3.17 -24.14 5.51
N SER A 26 2.80 -24.61 6.69
CA SER A 26 3.19 -25.94 7.16
C SER A 26 2.02 -26.57 7.90
N ASN A 27 1.72 -27.82 7.57
CA ASN A 27 0.71 -28.61 8.27
C ASN A 27 1.14 -30.07 8.30
N SER A 28 1.31 -30.61 9.49
CA SER A 28 1.84 -31.96 9.73
C SER A 28 0.78 -33.05 9.82
N MET A 29 -0.50 -32.68 9.94
CA MET A 29 -1.60 -33.60 10.29
C MET A 29 -2.67 -33.68 9.21
N MET A 30 -2.32 -33.43 7.95
CA MET A 30 -3.29 -33.52 6.86
C MET A 30 -3.60 -34.99 6.51
N GLN A 31 -4.80 -35.21 5.97
CA GLN A 31 -5.25 -36.51 5.47
C GLN A 31 -5.90 -36.32 4.10
N MET A 32 -5.80 -37.34 3.24
CA MET A 32 -6.36 -37.27 1.89
C MET A 32 -6.94 -38.62 1.48
N ALA A 33 -8.14 -38.56 0.91
CA ALA A 33 -8.76 -39.72 0.29
C ALA A 33 -7.98 -40.14 -0.98
N PRO A 34 -7.98 -41.44 -1.32
CA PRO A 34 -7.38 -41.91 -2.56
C PRO A 34 -8.05 -41.26 -3.78
N ASN A 35 -7.25 -40.91 -4.79
CA ASN A 35 -7.71 -40.35 -6.06
C ASN A 35 -8.55 -39.05 -5.93
N THR A 36 -8.29 -38.26 -4.89
CA THR A 36 -8.92 -36.96 -4.66
C THR A 36 -7.94 -35.82 -4.89
N SER A 37 -8.45 -34.69 -5.37
CA SER A 37 -7.76 -33.40 -5.37
C SER A 37 -8.30 -32.51 -4.26
N PHE A 38 -7.49 -31.60 -3.76
CA PHE A 38 -7.93 -30.59 -2.80
C PHE A 38 -7.25 -29.26 -3.09
N ASP A 39 -7.92 -28.17 -2.72
CA ASP A 39 -7.35 -26.84 -2.78
C ASP A 39 -6.55 -26.58 -1.50
N LEU A 40 -5.27 -26.23 -1.64
CA LEU A 40 -4.39 -25.91 -0.51
C LEU A 40 -4.27 -24.39 -0.36
N PRO A 41 -5.03 -23.74 0.54
CA PRO A 41 -4.89 -22.32 0.78
C PRO A 41 -3.58 -22.02 1.49
N ILE A 42 -2.77 -21.14 0.90
CA ILE A 42 -1.53 -20.65 1.49
C ILE A 42 -1.76 -19.17 1.86
N PRO A 43 -1.79 -18.83 3.16
CA PRO A 43 -2.03 -17.45 3.58
C PRO A 43 -0.84 -16.53 3.23
N THR A 44 -1.14 -15.27 2.93
CA THR A 44 -0.15 -14.24 2.60
C THR A 44 0.47 -13.58 3.83
N SER A 45 0.01 -13.89 5.04
CA SER A 45 0.65 -13.43 6.28
C SER A 45 0.47 -14.47 7.39
N ASN A 46 1.32 -14.37 8.42
CA ASN A 46 1.15 -15.15 9.63
C ASN A 46 -0.14 -14.71 10.33
N GLN A 47 -1.19 -15.53 10.21
CA GLN A 47 -2.43 -15.35 10.95
C GLN A 47 -2.16 -15.64 12.43
N SER A 48 -1.74 -14.61 13.18
CA SER A 48 -1.81 -14.68 14.63
C SER A 48 -3.28 -14.72 15.03
N ALA A 49 -3.68 -15.64 15.92
CA ALA A 49 -5.06 -15.80 16.37
C ALA A 49 -5.67 -14.50 16.94
N ALA A 50 -4.83 -13.56 17.37
CA ALA A 50 -5.23 -12.24 17.87
C ALA A 50 -5.46 -11.18 16.78
N THR A 51 -4.98 -11.41 15.55
CA THR A 51 -5.02 -10.42 14.47
C THR A 51 -5.40 -11.12 13.17
N ARG A 52 -6.70 -11.15 12.85
CA ARG A 52 -7.25 -11.63 11.57
C ARG A 52 -6.98 -10.62 10.44
N VAL A 53 -5.73 -10.23 10.26
CA VAL A 53 -5.33 -9.24 9.25
C VAL A 53 -4.33 -9.88 8.32
N SER A 54 -4.71 -9.95 7.05
CA SER A 54 -3.86 -10.37 5.95
C SER A 54 -3.07 -9.18 5.42
N GLU A 55 -1.81 -9.41 5.06
CA GLU A 55 -1.06 -8.43 4.26
C GLU A 55 -1.58 -8.47 2.81
N PRO A 56 -1.70 -7.31 2.14
CA PRO A 56 -2.12 -7.26 0.75
C PRO A 56 -1.13 -8.02 -0.13
N LEU A 57 -1.69 -8.83 -1.03
CA LEU A 57 -0.92 -9.51 -2.06
C LEU A 57 -0.27 -8.46 -2.97
N LYS A 58 1.03 -8.60 -3.21
CA LYS A 58 1.77 -7.72 -4.11
C LYS A 58 1.83 -8.37 -5.51
N PRO A 59 1.79 -7.58 -6.59
CA PRO A 59 2.05 -8.10 -7.92
C PRO A 59 3.54 -8.42 -8.09
N GLY A 60 3.85 -9.38 -8.95
CA GLY A 60 5.23 -9.78 -9.21
C GLY A 60 5.40 -11.21 -9.68
N LYS A 61 6.66 -11.60 -9.86
CA LYS A 61 7.05 -12.98 -10.14
C LYS A 61 7.37 -13.70 -8.85
N TYR A 62 6.90 -14.93 -8.73
CA TYR A 62 7.01 -15.76 -7.55
C TYR A 62 7.47 -17.16 -7.91
N ARG A 63 8.07 -17.85 -6.93
CA ARG A 63 8.39 -19.27 -7.00
C ARG A 63 7.75 -19.99 -5.82
N LEU A 64 6.97 -21.03 -6.09
CA LEU A 64 6.43 -21.94 -5.11
C LEU A 64 7.36 -23.15 -4.99
N GLN A 65 7.77 -23.46 -3.76
CA GLN A 65 8.44 -24.71 -3.40
C GLN A 65 7.55 -25.45 -2.40
N LEU A 66 7.02 -26.59 -2.81
CA LEU A 66 6.11 -27.42 -2.04
C LEU A 66 6.71 -28.81 -1.86
N VAL A 67 6.78 -29.27 -0.61
CA VAL A 67 7.20 -30.61 -0.23
C VAL A 67 6.06 -31.28 0.52
N VAL A 68 5.63 -32.44 0.02
CA VAL A 68 4.58 -33.26 0.62
C VAL A 68 5.18 -34.61 0.99
N ASN A 69 5.21 -34.93 2.28
CA ASN A 69 5.61 -36.24 2.78
C ASN A 69 4.37 -36.98 3.26
N ALA A 70 4.18 -38.22 2.83
CA ALA A 70 2.97 -38.97 3.12
C ALA A 70 3.25 -40.38 3.62
N ARG A 71 2.32 -40.87 4.44
CA ARG A 71 2.33 -42.19 5.10
C ARG A 71 3.57 -42.39 5.98
N THR A 72 3.43 -42.08 7.26
CA THR A 72 4.46 -42.31 8.28
C THR A 72 4.82 -43.79 8.33
N ASP A 73 6.11 -44.09 8.38
CA ASP A 73 6.64 -45.45 8.36
C ASP A 73 8.01 -45.46 9.06
N ASN A 74 8.22 -46.33 10.04
CA ASN A 74 9.50 -46.42 10.76
C ASN A 74 10.68 -46.78 9.85
N GLN A 75 10.40 -47.48 8.74
CA GLN A 75 11.37 -47.80 7.70
C GLN A 75 11.20 -46.91 6.45
N GLY A 76 10.46 -45.80 6.59
CA GLY A 76 10.26 -44.82 5.53
C GLY A 76 11.58 -44.26 5.01
N LYS A 77 11.67 -44.09 3.69
CA LYS A 77 12.86 -43.59 2.99
C LYS A 77 13.09 -42.09 3.21
N TYR A 78 12.04 -41.34 3.50
CA TYR A 78 12.07 -39.88 3.55
C TYR A 78 11.95 -39.39 4.98
N GLU A 79 12.86 -38.51 5.40
CA GLU A 79 12.84 -37.90 6.72
C GLU A 79 12.39 -36.44 6.63
N ALA A 80 11.57 -36.00 7.58
CA ALA A 80 11.18 -34.62 7.73
C ALA A 80 11.17 -34.21 9.20
N GLN A 81 11.56 -32.96 9.46
CA GLN A 81 11.42 -32.34 10.78
C GLN A 81 9.99 -31.83 10.93
N VAL A 82 9.27 -32.40 11.89
CA VAL A 82 7.87 -32.12 12.18
C VAL A 82 7.75 -31.90 13.69
N ASP A 83 7.29 -30.72 14.11
CA ASP A 83 7.11 -30.37 15.51
C ASP A 83 8.35 -30.67 16.39
N ASN A 84 9.53 -30.28 15.87
CA ASN A 84 10.86 -30.49 16.46
C ASN A 84 11.26 -31.98 16.62
N LYS A 85 10.62 -32.89 15.89
CA LYS A 85 10.95 -34.31 15.86
C LYS A 85 11.19 -34.78 14.44
N THR A 86 12.10 -35.75 14.27
CA THR A 86 12.26 -36.43 12.99
C THR A 86 11.17 -37.47 12.82
N ALA A 87 10.38 -37.34 11.75
CA ALA A 87 9.44 -38.35 11.31
C ALA A 87 9.88 -38.94 9.97
N ARG A 88 9.62 -40.25 9.78
CA ARG A 88 9.92 -40.98 8.55
C ARG A 88 8.65 -41.26 7.76
N TYR A 89 8.73 -41.12 6.45
CA TYR A 89 7.62 -41.25 5.51
C TYR A 89 7.99 -42.18 4.37
N LYS A 90 7.00 -42.92 3.87
CA LYS A 90 7.17 -43.83 2.74
C LYS A 90 7.21 -43.10 1.40
N TYR A 91 6.46 -42.01 1.26
CA TYR A 91 6.31 -41.27 0.01
C TYR A 91 6.66 -39.80 0.19
N GLN A 92 7.25 -39.22 -0.86
CA GLN A 92 7.52 -37.79 -0.95
C GLN A 92 7.21 -37.30 -2.37
N TRP A 93 6.59 -36.13 -2.46
CA TRP A 93 6.46 -35.35 -3.68
C TRP A 93 7.02 -33.96 -3.46
N THR A 94 7.73 -33.47 -4.46
CA THR A 94 8.25 -32.11 -4.50
C THR A 94 7.70 -31.41 -5.73
N PHE A 95 7.22 -30.19 -5.54
CA PHE A 95 6.70 -29.35 -6.60
C PHE A 95 7.39 -27.99 -6.54
N ASP A 96 7.91 -27.57 -7.68
CA ASP A 96 8.61 -26.31 -7.83
C ASP A 96 8.07 -25.61 -9.07
N GLN A 97 7.44 -24.46 -8.89
CA GLN A 97 6.79 -23.74 -9.98
C GLN A 97 6.94 -22.24 -9.84
N GLU A 98 7.37 -21.60 -10.93
CA GLU A 98 7.32 -20.15 -11.06
C GLU A 98 5.95 -19.71 -11.59
N PHE A 99 5.45 -18.60 -11.05
CA PHE A 99 4.20 -18.00 -11.49
C PHE A 99 4.25 -16.48 -11.35
N THR A 100 3.35 -15.80 -12.04
CA THR A 100 3.25 -14.33 -12.00
C THR A 100 1.88 -13.93 -11.50
N ILE A 101 1.85 -12.99 -10.57
CA ILE A 101 0.64 -12.33 -10.10
C ILE A 101 0.61 -10.96 -10.76
N SER A 102 -0.37 -10.75 -11.64
CA SER A 102 -0.58 -9.44 -12.28
C SER A 102 -1.12 -8.42 -11.29
N ASP A 103 -0.93 -7.14 -11.58
CA ASP A 103 -1.46 -6.02 -10.78
C ASP A 103 -3.00 -6.12 -10.62
N ASN A 104 -3.71 -6.30 -11.73
CA ASN A 104 -5.16 -6.51 -11.73
C ASN A 104 -5.60 -7.73 -10.87
N GLN A 105 -4.83 -8.82 -10.92
CA GLN A 105 -5.15 -10.03 -10.14
C GLN A 105 -4.90 -9.79 -8.65
N ALA A 106 -3.80 -9.15 -8.29
CA ALA A 106 -3.51 -8.78 -6.92
C ALA A 106 -4.58 -7.84 -6.35
N GLN A 107 -4.93 -6.78 -7.09
CA GLN A 107 -5.97 -5.83 -6.68
C GLN A 107 -7.33 -6.51 -6.50
N LYS A 108 -7.77 -7.32 -7.47
CA LYS A 108 -9.04 -8.04 -7.39
C LYS A 108 -9.13 -8.95 -6.15
N LEU A 109 -8.06 -9.69 -5.86
CA LEU A 109 -8.02 -10.58 -4.70
C LEU A 109 -8.02 -9.79 -3.39
N ASN A 110 -7.19 -8.75 -3.30
CA ASN A 110 -7.12 -7.88 -2.13
C ASN A 110 -8.44 -7.15 -1.85
N ASP A 111 -9.15 -6.70 -2.88
CA ASP A 111 -10.44 -6.02 -2.73
C ASP A 111 -11.56 -6.99 -2.30
N SER A 112 -11.44 -8.26 -2.66
CA SER A 112 -12.38 -9.31 -2.23
C SER A 112 -12.11 -9.85 -0.83
N ASP A 113 -10.92 -9.60 -0.26
CA ASP A 113 -10.54 -10.12 1.06
C ASP A 113 -10.89 -9.11 2.18
N PRO A 114 -11.88 -9.41 3.03
CA PRO A 114 -12.28 -8.52 4.13
C PRO A 114 -11.22 -8.42 5.24
N THR A 115 -10.21 -9.28 5.24
CA THR A 115 -9.12 -9.29 6.22
C THR A 115 -7.92 -8.46 5.80
N VAL A 116 -7.84 -8.04 4.53
CA VAL A 116 -6.75 -7.20 4.05
C VAL A 116 -6.95 -5.77 4.55
N LYS A 117 -5.97 -5.25 5.31
CA LYS A 117 -5.96 -3.83 5.68
C LYS A 117 -5.68 -2.99 4.44
N LYS A 118 -6.65 -2.14 4.08
CA LYS A 118 -6.42 -1.08 3.11
C LYS A 118 -5.57 0.00 3.78
N GLU A 119 -4.36 0.20 3.28
CA GLU A 119 -3.51 1.34 3.62
C GLU A 119 -4.34 2.62 3.43
N LYS A 120 -4.34 3.49 4.44
CA LYS A 120 -5.06 4.77 4.31
C LYS A 120 -4.18 5.68 3.48
N ASP A 121 -4.55 5.93 2.23
CA ASP A 121 -3.87 6.92 1.41
C ASP A 121 -3.98 8.31 2.06
N TRP A 122 -2.84 8.90 2.41
CA TRP A 122 -2.74 10.26 2.97
C TRP A 122 -2.37 11.30 1.91
N THR A 123 -2.13 10.88 0.68
CA THR A 123 -1.79 11.73 -0.48
C THR A 123 -2.82 12.83 -0.70
N TRP A 124 -4.11 12.58 -0.47
CA TRP A 124 -5.16 13.62 -0.54
C TRP A 124 -4.93 14.80 0.41
N ARG A 125 -4.26 14.60 1.56
CA ARG A 125 -3.95 15.68 2.51
C ARG A 125 -2.92 16.67 1.94
N LEU A 126 -1.98 16.18 1.12
CA LEU A 126 -1.02 17.05 0.42
C LEU A 126 -1.74 17.97 -0.57
N PHE A 127 -2.75 17.46 -1.28
CA PHE A 127 -3.58 18.28 -2.17
C PHE A 127 -4.35 19.35 -1.39
N VAL A 128 -4.94 19.00 -0.23
CA VAL A 128 -5.64 19.97 0.63
C VAL A 128 -4.70 21.07 1.12
N ILE A 129 -3.49 20.72 1.59
CA ILE A 129 -2.48 21.68 2.03
C ILE A 129 -2.02 22.56 0.86
N GLY A 130 -1.84 21.99 -0.33
CA GLY A 130 -1.49 22.74 -1.54
C GLY A 130 -2.55 23.78 -1.90
N ILE A 131 -3.83 23.41 -1.88
CA ILE A 131 -4.95 24.34 -2.13
C ILE A 131 -4.99 25.44 -1.07
N LEU A 132 -4.80 25.10 0.21
CA LEU A 132 -4.80 26.06 1.31
C LEU A 132 -3.70 27.13 1.12
N LEU A 133 -2.48 26.72 0.75
CA LEU A 133 -1.37 27.63 0.47
C LEU A 133 -1.64 28.51 -0.75
N LEU A 134 -2.28 27.98 -1.79
CA LEU A 134 -2.64 28.72 -2.99
C LEU A 134 -3.68 29.80 -2.68
N VAL A 135 -4.70 29.49 -1.87
CA VAL A 135 -5.69 30.47 -1.40
C VAL A 135 -5.03 31.56 -0.56
N LEU A 136 -4.16 31.20 0.39
CA LEU A 136 -3.42 32.17 1.20
C LEU A 136 -2.58 33.11 0.34
N PHE A 137 -1.89 32.56 -0.67
CA PHE A 137 -1.10 33.33 -1.62
C PHE A 137 -1.97 34.33 -2.41
N LEU A 138 -3.13 33.91 -2.89
CA LEU A 138 -4.08 34.80 -3.58
C LEU A 138 -4.59 35.92 -2.67
N ILE A 139 -4.92 35.61 -1.40
CA ILE A 139 -5.32 36.61 -0.41
C ILE A 139 -4.20 37.65 -0.24
N ILE A 140 -2.96 37.22 -0.06
CA ILE A 140 -1.79 38.11 0.09
C ILE A 140 -1.61 39.00 -1.16
N LEU A 141 -1.76 38.44 -2.36
CA LEU A 141 -1.68 39.21 -3.61
C LEU A 141 -2.79 40.26 -3.72
N LEU A 142 -4.03 39.90 -3.39
CA LEU A 142 -5.16 40.84 -3.38
C LEU A 142 -4.98 41.94 -2.33
N TRP A 143 -4.46 41.60 -1.15
CA TRP A 143 -4.15 42.56 -0.09
C TRP A 143 -3.06 43.55 -0.52
N LYS A 144 -1.97 43.06 -1.13
CA LYS A 144 -0.92 43.92 -1.68
C LYS A 144 -1.44 44.85 -2.79
N ARG A 145 -2.30 44.35 -3.68
CA ARG A 145 -2.93 45.17 -4.73
C ARG A 145 -3.80 46.28 -4.15
N ARG A 146 -4.65 45.98 -3.17
CA ARG A 146 -5.50 46.99 -2.51
C ARG A 146 -4.68 48.07 -1.80
N LYS A 147 -3.59 47.69 -1.12
CA LYS A 147 -2.74 48.65 -0.43
C LYS A 147 -2.00 49.59 -1.40
N LYS A 148 -1.67 49.11 -2.60
CA LYS A 148 -1.06 49.94 -3.64
C LYS A 148 -2.05 50.95 -4.23
N SER A 149 -3.29 50.52 -4.52
CA SER A 149 -4.31 51.43 -5.06
C SER A 149 -4.67 52.54 -4.06
N GLN A 150 -4.78 52.23 -2.77
CA GLN A 150 -5.04 53.24 -1.73
C GLN A 150 -3.94 54.31 -1.67
N LYS A 151 -2.66 53.91 -1.71
CA LYS A 151 -1.55 54.87 -1.74
C LYS A 151 -1.55 55.75 -2.99
N GLU A 152 -1.85 55.17 -4.16
CA GLU A 152 -1.94 55.93 -5.41
C GLU A 152 -3.11 56.95 -5.39
N GLU A 153 -4.22 56.64 -4.71
CA GLU A 153 -5.33 57.58 -4.51
C GLU A 153 -4.97 58.71 -3.53
N GLU A 154 -4.32 58.39 -2.41
CA GLU A 154 -3.83 59.38 -1.44
C GLU A 154 -2.83 60.36 -2.08
N GLU A 155 -1.86 59.85 -2.85
CA GLU A 155 -0.89 60.69 -3.57
C GLU A 155 -1.56 61.59 -4.62
N LYS A 156 -2.56 61.08 -5.35
CA LYS A 156 -3.34 61.87 -6.31
C LYS A 156 -4.17 62.95 -5.63
N GLN A 157 -4.79 62.66 -4.49
CA GLN A 157 -5.53 63.65 -3.70
C GLN A 157 -4.60 64.75 -3.20
N ALA A 158 -3.46 64.40 -2.60
CA ALA A 158 -2.48 65.37 -2.14
C ALA A 158 -1.93 66.24 -3.28
N LEU A 159 -1.74 65.68 -4.48
CA LEU A 159 -1.32 66.45 -5.64
C LEU A 159 -2.40 67.44 -6.12
N ARG A 160 -3.68 67.01 -6.13
CA ARG A 160 -4.82 67.87 -6.48
C ARG A 160 -4.97 69.03 -5.51
N GLU A 161 -4.87 68.78 -4.21
CA GLU A 161 -4.92 69.82 -3.19
C GLU A 161 -3.79 70.84 -3.36
N LYS A 162 -2.57 70.38 -3.71
CA LYS A 162 -1.44 71.27 -4.01
C LYS A 162 -1.68 72.12 -5.26
N ILE A 163 -2.26 71.54 -6.31
CA ILE A 163 -2.60 72.26 -7.55
C ILE A 163 -3.67 73.32 -7.27
N GLU A 164 -4.76 72.96 -6.58
CA GLU A 164 -5.81 73.93 -6.21
C GLU A 164 -5.28 75.07 -5.33
N ALA A 165 -4.38 74.76 -4.38
CA ALA A 165 -3.74 75.78 -3.56
C ALA A 165 -2.87 76.73 -4.39
N GLN A 166 -2.13 76.22 -5.38
CA GLN A 166 -1.35 77.05 -6.31
C GLN A 166 -2.23 77.91 -7.22
N GLU A 167 -3.31 77.35 -7.77
CA GLU A 167 -4.26 78.10 -8.59
C GLU A 167 -4.87 79.27 -7.81
N LYS A 168 -5.29 79.05 -6.55
CA LYS A 168 -5.80 80.13 -5.69
C LYS A 168 -4.78 81.25 -5.47
N ILE A 169 -3.51 80.90 -5.27
CA ILE A 169 -2.43 81.90 -5.10
C ILE A 169 -2.23 82.71 -6.38
N ILE A 170 -2.25 82.07 -7.54
CA ILE A 170 -2.11 82.75 -8.84
C ILE A 170 -3.30 83.68 -9.10
N ASP A 171 -4.52 83.24 -8.77
CA ASP A 171 -5.74 84.03 -8.92
C ASP A 171 -5.73 85.29 -8.02
N ASP A 172 -5.18 85.15 -6.80
CA ASP A 172 -5.02 86.27 -5.86
C ASP A 172 -3.95 87.26 -6.32
N LEU A 173 -2.88 86.77 -6.95
CA LEU A 173 -1.81 87.59 -7.54
C LEU A 173 -2.28 88.36 -8.79
N ASN A 174 -3.18 87.80 -9.60
CA ASN A 174 -3.72 88.44 -10.80
C ASN A 174 -4.84 89.45 -10.51
N LYS A 175 -5.37 89.51 -9.28
CA LYS A 175 -6.40 90.48 -8.85
C LYS A 175 -5.84 91.78 -8.26
N LYS A 176 -4.51 91.90 -8.16
CA LYS A 176 -3.79 93.09 -7.69
C LYS A 176 -3.21 93.88 -8.86
#